data_AF-A0A7J9Q9R3-F1
#
_entry.id   AF-A0A7J9Q9R3-F1
#
_cell.length_a   1.000
_cell.length_b   1.000
_cell.length_c   1.000
_cell.angle_alpha   90.00
_cell.angle_beta   90.00
_cell.angle_gamma   90.00
#
_symmetry.space_group_name_H-M   'P 1'
#
loop_
_entity.id
_entity.type
_entity.pdbx_description
1 polymer ?
#
loop_
_entity_poly.entity_id
_entity_poly.type
_entity_poly.pdbx_seq_one_letter_code
_entity_poly.pdbx_strand_id
1 'polypeptide(L)'
;MAYSKILRRLREEKTNYRKRGTMLMGKRDFITVNISNENTQVQVLKPGMTGDTVVASAHSRYLLEKGWKGSRKSISAAYLTGYLAGKKALGKGAKDAILYTGTKRYTQRMAAALKGVIDAGLEVPADSETFPADERINGEHLTVKNEISKIKSTIDSEVK
;
A
#
# COMPACT_ATOMS: atom_id res chain seq x y z
N MET A 1 -5.25 41.40 -11.34
CA MET A 1 -5.29 40.25 -10.40
C MET A 1 -3.86 39.77 -10.19
N ALA A 2 -3.32 39.81 -8.96
CA ALA A 2 -1.94 39.39 -8.71
C ALA A 2 -1.82 37.86 -8.80
N TYR A 3 -0.86 37.35 -9.57
CA TYR A 3 -0.62 35.92 -9.72
C TYR A 3 0.07 35.37 -8.46
N SER A 4 -0.66 34.57 -7.68
CA SER A 4 -0.07 33.83 -6.56
C SER A 4 0.61 32.56 -7.08
N LYS A 5 1.89 32.38 -6.78
CA LYS A 5 2.69 31.24 -7.24
C LYS A 5 2.34 29.98 -6.43
N ILE A 6 1.40 29.19 -6.94
CA ILE A 6 0.98 27.93 -6.32
C ILE A 6 2.03 26.84 -6.57
N LEU A 7 2.32 26.01 -5.55
CA LEU A 7 3.21 24.85 -5.66
C LEU A 7 2.75 23.90 -6.79
N ARG A 8 3.70 23.37 -7.57
CA ARG A 8 3.42 22.49 -8.73
C ARG A 8 2.51 21.30 -8.38
N ARG A 9 2.85 20.53 -7.34
CA ARG A 9 2.07 19.33 -6.96
C ARG A 9 0.70 19.64 -6.38
N LEU A 10 0.49 20.87 -5.89
CA LEU A 10 -0.81 21.35 -5.45
C LEU A 10 -1.68 21.71 -6.65
N ARG A 11 -1.10 22.38 -7.67
CA ARG A 11 -1.77 22.64 -8.95
C ARG A 11 -2.18 21.36 -9.68
N GLU A 12 -1.35 20.32 -9.60
CA GLU A 12 -1.64 19.00 -10.20
C GLU A 12 -2.54 18.11 -9.31
N GLU A 13 -2.98 18.57 -8.14
CA GLU A 13 -3.81 17.81 -7.18
C GLU A 13 -3.22 16.46 -6.73
N LYS A 14 -1.90 16.31 -6.85
CA LYS A 14 -1.19 15.07 -6.50
C LYS A 14 -0.81 14.99 -5.03
N THR A 15 -0.88 16.09 -4.29
CA THR A 15 -0.38 16.14 -2.91
C THR A 15 -1.18 17.09 -2.05
N ASN A 16 -1.69 16.58 -0.94
CA ASN A 16 -2.27 17.38 0.12
C ASN A 16 -1.16 17.80 1.08
N TYR A 17 -0.65 19.04 0.93
CA TYR A 17 0.46 19.53 1.74
C TYR A 17 0.13 19.68 3.22
N ARG A 18 -1.14 19.91 3.60
CA ARG A 18 -1.55 19.95 5.01
C ARG A 18 -1.37 18.59 5.68
N LYS A 19 -1.92 17.52 5.06
CA LYS A 19 -1.76 16.14 5.55
C LYS A 19 -0.32 15.66 5.49
N ARG A 20 0.43 16.07 4.46
CA ARG A 20 1.85 15.71 4.34
C ARG A 20 2.67 16.37 5.45
N GLY A 21 2.42 17.64 5.77
CA GLY A 21 3.09 18.34 6.87
C GLY A 21 2.91 17.62 8.21
N THR A 22 1.68 17.21 8.53
CA THR A 22 1.40 16.47 9.77
C THR A 22 2.06 15.10 9.82
N MET A 23 2.07 14.38 8.69
CA MET A 23 2.78 13.11 8.58
C MET A 23 4.30 13.24 8.79
N LEU A 24 4.92 14.25 8.17
CA LEU A 24 6.36 14.48 8.27
C LEU A 24 6.82 14.86 9.68
N MET A 25 5.97 15.51 10.48
CA MET A 25 6.26 15.78 11.89
C MET A 25 6.51 14.51 12.70
N GLY A 26 5.92 13.37 12.29
CA GLY A 26 6.14 12.08 12.94
C GLY A 26 7.54 11.49 12.75
N LYS A 27 8.33 11.98 11.78
CA LYS A 27 9.68 11.46 11.44
C LYS A 27 9.76 9.95 11.19
N ARG A 28 8.66 9.33 10.76
CA ARG A 28 8.58 7.91 10.41
C ARG A 28 8.56 7.73 8.89
N ASP A 29 8.89 6.52 8.46
CA ASP A 29 8.60 6.10 7.09
C ASP A 29 7.09 6.08 6.87
N PHE A 30 6.66 6.16 5.61
CA PHE A 30 5.25 6.17 5.28
C PHE A 30 4.91 5.25 4.12
N ILE A 31 3.74 4.65 4.21
CA ILE A 31 3.19 3.77 3.19
C ILE A 31 2.25 4.58 2.32
N THR A 32 2.38 4.43 1.01
CA THR A 32 1.39 4.93 0.06
C THR A 32 0.77 3.76 -0.69
N VAL A 33 -0.56 3.80 -0.79
CA VAL A 33 -1.33 2.83 -1.55
C VAL A 33 -1.97 3.56 -2.73
N ASN A 34 -1.53 3.21 -3.93
CA ASN A 34 -2.06 3.77 -5.15
C ASN A 34 -2.88 2.71 -5.89
N ILE A 35 -4.20 2.87 -5.84
CA ILE A 35 -5.12 2.06 -6.63
C ILE A 35 -5.42 2.81 -7.92
N SER A 36 -5.13 2.16 -9.05
CA SER A 36 -5.49 2.62 -10.40
C SER A 36 -6.72 1.86 -10.91
N ASN A 37 -7.11 2.11 -12.16
CA ASN A 37 -8.29 1.48 -12.78
C ASN A 37 -8.15 -0.05 -12.89
N GLU A 38 -6.92 -0.54 -12.96
CA GLU A 38 -6.64 -1.97 -13.14
C GLU A 38 -5.71 -2.54 -12.08
N ASN A 39 -4.84 -1.73 -11.47
CA ASN A 39 -3.74 -2.21 -10.65
C ASN A 39 -3.74 -1.61 -9.25
N THR A 40 -3.04 -2.30 -8.36
CA THR A 40 -2.72 -1.81 -7.03
C THR A 40 -1.21 -1.73 -6.89
N GLN A 41 -0.72 -0.58 -6.41
CA GLN A 41 0.68 -0.36 -6.12
C GLN A 41 0.80 0.07 -4.66
N VAL A 42 1.73 -0.55 -3.95
CA VAL A 42 2.06 -0.22 -2.56
C VAL A 42 3.53 0.14 -2.48
N GLN A 43 3.83 1.27 -1.86
CA GLN A 43 5.21 1.74 -1.69
C GLN A 43 5.44 2.15 -0.25
N VAL A 44 6.61 1.79 0.28
CA VAL A 44 7.14 2.28 1.55
C VAL A 44 8.22 3.30 1.21
N LEU A 45 8.04 4.53 1.70
CA LEU A 45 8.89 5.66 1.39
C LEU A 45 9.48 6.25 2.67
N LYS A 46 10.73 6.69 2.53
CA LYS A 46 11.45 7.46 3.54
C LYS A 46 11.54 8.92 3.10
N PRO A 47 11.07 9.88 3.91
CA PRO A 47 11.16 11.28 3.56
C PRO A 47 12.62 11.76 3.59
N GLY A 48 13.05 12.49 2.56
CA GLY A 48 14.37 13.10 2.45
C GLY A 48 14.29 14.58 2.06
N MET A 49 15.38 15.31 2.23
CA MET A 49 15.44 16.76 1.98
C MET A 49 15.28 17.11 0.49
N THR A 50 15.88 16.32 -0.40
CA THR A 50 15.79 16.50 -1.85
C THR A 50 14.53 15.86 -2.45
N GLY A 51 13.99 14.84 -1.78
CA GLY A 51 12.81 14.11 -2.20
C GLY A 51 12.61 12.84 -1.36
N ASP A 52 11.50 12.15 -1.60
CA ASP A 52 11.20 10.89 -0.93
C ASP A 52 11.97 9.74 -1.60
N THR A 53 12.60 8.90 -0.79
CA THR A 53 13.31 7.70 -1.26
C THR A 53 12.40 6.49 -1.11
N VAL A 54 12.27 5.68 -2.16
CA VAL A 54 11.46 4.45 -2.13
C VAL A 54 12.29 3.34 -1.50
N VAL A 55 11.92 2.92 -0.28
CA VAL A 55 12.55 1.79 0.40
C VAL A 55 12.10 0.50 -0.27
N ALA A 56 10.79 0.26 -0.30
CA ALA A 56 10.19 -0.93 -0.91
C ALA A 56 9.03 -0.57 -1.81
N SER A 57 8.82 -1.37 -2.85
CA SER A 57 7.65 -1.25 -3.71
C SER A 57 7.12 -2.62 -4.14
N ALA A 58 5.81 -2.70 -4.27
CA ALA A 58 5.09 -3.83 -4.81
C ALA A 58 4.04 -3.36 -5.80
N HIS A 59 3.82 -4.17 -6.83
CA HIS A 59 2.85 -3.91 -7.87
C HIS A 59 2.03 -5.17 -8.15
N SER A 60 0.72 -5.03 -8.35
CA SER A 60 -0.20 -6.16 -8.59
C SER A 60 0.08 -6.97 -9.86
N ARG A 61 0.98 -6.50 -10.74
CA ARG A 61 1.44 -7.28 -11.90
C ARG A 61 2.27 -8.48 -11.51
N TYR A 62 3.00 -8.41 -10.40
CA TYR A 62 3.74 -9.55 -9.85
C TYR A 62 2.83 -10.76 -9.59
N LEU A 63 1.56 -10.52 -9.23
CA LEU A 63 0.59 -11.60 -9.00
C LEU A 63 0.31 -12.40 -10.28
N LEU A 64 0.40 -11.79 -11.47
CA LEU A 64 0.19 -12.49 -12.74
C LEU A 64 1.24 -13.57 -12.97
N GLU A 65 2.50 -13.27 -12.64
CA GLU A 65 3.62 -14.21 -12.74
C GLU A 65 3.44 -15.42 -11.80
N LYS A 66 2.65 -15.24 -10.72
CA LYS A 66 2.32 -16.28 -9.75
C LYS A 66 0.99 -16.98 -10.02
N GLY A 67 0.43 -16.84 -11.23
CA GLY A 67 -0.77 -17.53 -11.65
C GLY A 67 -2.08 -16.90 -11.17
N TRP A 68 -2.08 -15.62 -10.77
CA TRP A 68 -3.30 -14.90 -10.41
C TRP A 68 -4.21 -14.66 -11.61
N LYS A 69 -5.40 -15.27 -11.62
CA LYS A 69 -6.38 -15.17 -12.72
C LYS A 69 -7.48 -14.13 -12.48
N GLY A 70 -7.52 -13.53 -11.29
CA GLY A 70 -8.57 -12.59 -10.90
C GLY A 70 -8.23 -11.12 -11.19
N SER A 71 -9.11 -10.22 -10.74
CA SER A 71 -8.85 -8.78 -10.84
C SER A 71 -7.64 -8.36 -9.99
N ARG A 72 -6.74 -7.58 -10.59
CA ARG A 72 -5.52 -7.01 -9.97
C ARG A 72 -5.79 -5.84 -9.01
N LYS A 73 -7.03 -5.32 -9.00
CA LYS A 73 -7.52 -4.29 -8.05
C LYS A 73 -8.52 -4.81 -7.02
N SER A 74 -8.71 -6.13 -6.97
CA SER A 74 -9.58 -6.74 -5.96
C SER A 74 -9.05 -6.51 -4.55
N ILE A 75 -9.90 -6.69 -3.54
CA ILE A 75 -9.51 -6.58 -2.12
C ILE A 75 -8.39 -7.58 -1.81
N SER A 76 -8.53 -8.81 -2.29
CA SER A 76 -7.53 -9.88 -2.16
C SER A 76 -6.19 -9.53 -2.84
N ALA A 77 -6.23 -8.98 -4.05
CA ALA A 77 -5.01 -8.55 -4.76
C ALA A 77 -4.33 -7.35 -4.06
N ALA A 78 -5.12 -6.42 -3.52
CA ALA A 78 -4.60 -5.29 -2.73
C ALA A 78 -3.92 -5.78 -1.45
N TYR A 79 -4.53 -6.76 -0.78
CA TYR A 79 -3.95 -7.40 0.39
C TYR A 79 -2.61 -8.09 0.08
N LEU A 80 -2.55 -8.93 -0.96
CA LEU A 80 -1.32 -9.64 -1.36
C LEU A 80 -0.21 -8.68 -1.81
N THR A 81 -0.57 -7.58 -2.48
CA THR A 81 0.42 -6.55 -2.86
C THR A 81 0.95 -5.79 -1.66
N GLY A 82 0.11 -5.51 -0.66
CA GLY A 82 0.53 -4.98 0.63
C GLY A 82 1.50 -5.93 1.34
N TYR A 83 1.17 -7.21 1.41
CA TYR A 83 2.01 -8.25 2.02
C TYR A 83 3.40 -8.32 1.39
N LEU A 84 3.47 -8.33 0.05
CA LEU A 84 4.73 -8.29 -0.69
C LEU A 84 5.54 -7.02 -0.39
N ALA A 85 4.90 -5.85 -0.31
CA ALA A 85 5.59 -4.61 0.02
C ALA A 85 6.15 -4.64 1.45
N GLY A 86 5.37 -5.14 2.41
CA GLY A 86 5.78 -5.28 3.81
C GLY A 86 6.99 -6.18 3.97
N LYS A 87 6.97 -7.38 3.36
CA LYS A 87 8.13 -8.30 3.38
C LYS A 87 9.38 -7.66 2.76
N LYS A 88 9.25 -7.02 1.60
CA LYS A 88 10.37 -6.30 0.97
C LYS A 88 10.89 -5.13 1.81
N ALA A 89 10.03 -4.50 2.59
CA ALA A 89 10.40 -3.42 3.48
C ALA A 89 11.18 -3.95 4.70
N LEU A 90 10.73 -5.07 5.28
CA LEU A 90 11.42 -5.74 6.38
C LEU A 90 12.82 -6.22 5.98
N GLY A 91 12.97 -6.83 4.80
CA GLY A 91 14.29 -7.21 4.26
C GLY A 91 15.24 -6.03 4.04
N LYS A 92 14.72 -4.81 3.96
CA LYS A 92 15.50 -3.57 3.86
C LYS A 92 15.63 -2.82 5.20
N GLY A 93 15.15 -3.41 6.30
CA GLY A 93 15.27 -2.88 7.65
C GLY A 93 14.24 -1.82 8.06
N ALA A 94 13.13 -1.67 7.32
CA ALA A 94 12.02 -0.83 7.77
C ALA A 94 11.30 -1.51 8.94
N LYS A 95 11.02 -0.77 10.02
CA LYS A 95 10.37 -1.29 11.24
C LYS A 95 8.98 -0.72 11.43
N ASP A 96 8.87 0.60 11.33
CA ASP A 96 7.65 1.36 11.55
C ASP A 96 7.27 2.16 10.30
N ALA A 97 5.97 2.26 10.02
CA ALA A 97 5.49 3.15 8.99
C ALA A 97 4.08 3.69 9.27
N ILE A 98 3.76 4.86 8.70
CA ILE A 98 2.43 5.47 8.80
C ILE A 98 1.74 5.43 7.44
N LEU A 99 0.44 5.16 7.40
CA LEU A 99 -0.32 5.24 6.16
C LEU A 99 -0.52 6.71 5.72
N TYR A 100 -0.13 7.02 4.49
CA TYR A 100 -0.43 8.29 3.83
C TYR A 100 -1.37 8.08 2.64
N THR A 101 -2.61 8.54 2.80
CA THR A 101 -3.65 8.46 1.75
C THR A 101 -3.56 9.58 0.72
N GLY A 102 -2.79 10.63 0.99
CA GLY A 102 -2.67 11.79 0.11
C GLY A 102 -4.02 12.49 -0.12
N THR A 103 -4.38 12.66 -1.39
CA THR A 103 -5.66 13.26 -1.82
C THR A 103 -6.77 12.22 -1.96
N LYS A 104 -6.46 10.92 -1.86
CA LYS A 104 -7.44 9.85 -2.01
C LYS A 104 -8.25 9.64 -0.74
N ARG A 105 -9.50 9.21 -0.91
CA ARG A 105 -10.34 8.74 0.20
C ARG A 105 -9.86 7.38 0.68
N TYR A 106 -9.96 7.15 1.97
CA TYR A 106 -9.71 5.84 2.55
C TYR A 106 -10.81 4.88 2.08
N THR A 107 -10.43 3.72 1.56
CA THR A 107 -11.35 2.72 0.99
C THR A 107 -11.00 1.33 1.50
N GLN A 108 -11.94 0.39 1.43
CA GLN A 108 -11.71 -1.00 1.86
C GLN A 108 -10.52 -1.68 1.17
N ARG A 109 -10.20 -1.31 -0.08
CA ARG A 109 -9.03 -1.83 -0.79
C ARG A 109 -7.72 -1.31 -0.21
N MET A 110 -7.68 -0.04 0.21
CA MET A 110 -6.53 0.52 0.91
C MET A 110 -6.37 -0.12 2.29
N ALA A 111 -7.50 -0.35 2.99
CA ALA A 111 -7.51 -1.07 4.26
C ALA A 111 -6.96 -2.50 4.11
N ALA A 112 -7.34 -3.21 3.05
CA ALA A 112 -6.83 -4.54 2.77
C ALA A 112 -5.32 -4.55 2.48
N ALA A 113 -4.82 -3.58 1.69
CA ALA A 113 -3.38 -3.42 1.48
C ALA A 113 -2.63 -3.12 2.79
N LEU A 114 -3.22 -2.29 3.66
CA LEU A 114 -2.66 -1.97 4.97
C LEU A 114 -2.59 -3.22 5.86
N LYS A 115 -3.66 -4.02 5.91
CA LYS A 115 -3.68 -5.28 6.64
C LYS A 115 -2.60 -6.24 6.14
N GLY A 116 -2.41 -6.33 4.83
CA GLY A 116 -1.33 -7.14 4.25
C GLY A 116 0.06 -6.69 4.71
N VAL A 117 0.30 -5.39 4.84
CA VAL A 117 1.58 -4.86 5.35
C VAL A 117 1.79 -5.18 6.84
N ILE A 118 0.73 -5.11 7.64
CA ILE A 118 0.77 -5.46 9.08
C ILE A 118 1.03 -6.95 9.25
N ASP A 119 0.31 -7.80 8.52
CA ASP A 119 0.49 -9.26 8.55
C ASP A 119 1.88 -9.69 8.07
N ALA A 120 2.57 -8.86 7.27
CA ALA A 120 3.95 -9.09 6.88
C ALA A 120 4.94 -8.88 8.03
N GLY A 121 4.55 -8.12 9.08
CA GLY A 121 5.35 -7.85 10.28
C GLY A 121 5.79 -6.39 10.45
N LEU A 122 5.28 -5.45 9.64
CA LEU A 122 5.61 -4.03 9.79
C LEU A 122 4.68 -3.35 10.80
N GLU A 123 5.24 -2.56 11.72
CA GLU A 123 4.45 -1.85 12.72
C GLU A 123 3.76 -0.63 12.11
N VAL A 124 2.44 -0.67 12.04
CA VAL A 124 1.62 0.43 11.51
C VAL A 124 0.48 0.73 12.47
N PRO A 125 0.29 2.01 12.88
CA PRO A 125 -0.83 2.38 13.73
C PRO A 125 -2.13 2.29 12.93
N ALA A 126 -2.93 1.27 13.21
CA ALA A 126 -4.23 1.04 12.59
C ALA A 126 -5.15 0.35 13.59
N ASP A 127 -6.44 0.69 13.52
CA ASP A 127 -7.46 0.09 14.35
C ASP A 127 -8.06 -1.16 13.67
N SER A 128 -8.29 -2.22 14.44
CA SER A 128 -8.73 -3.51 13.90
C SER A 128 -10.13 -3.49 13.29
N GLU A 129 -11.02 -2.60 13.73
CA GLU A 129 -12.38 -2.48 13.19
C GLU A 129 -12.41 -1.91 11.77
N THR A 130 -11.33 -1.23 11.38
CA THR A 130 -11.24 -0.57 10.06
C THR A 130 -10.98 -1.58 8.93
N PHE A 131 -10.56 -2.81 9.25
CA PHE A 131 -10.21 -3.80 8.26
C PHE A 131 -11.43 -4.54 7.69
N PRO A 132 -11.40 -4.93 6.40
CA PRO A 132 -12.40 -5.82 5.84
C PRO A 132 -12.38 -7.18 6.54
N ALA A 133 -13.53 -7.83 6.62
CA ALA A 133 -13.66 -9.20 7.12
C ALA A 133 -12.73 -10.17 6.35
N ASP A 134 -12.24 -11.19 7.04
CA ASP A 134 -11.29 -12.17 6.47
C ASP A 134 -11.88 -12.96 5.30
N GLU A 135 -13.17 -13.29 5.34
CA GLU A 135 -13.94 -13.86 4.23
C GLU A 135 -13.82 -13.02 2.95
N ARG A 136 -13.87 -11.69 3.11
CA ARG A 136 -13.77 -10.73 2.00
C ARG A 136 -12.34 -10.62 1.48
N ILE A 137 -11.33 -10.74 2.34
CA ILE A 137 -9.92 -10.78 1.96
C ILE A 137 -9.62 -12.08 1.21
N ASN A 138 -10.18 -13.20 1.67
CA ASN A 138 -10.09 -14.51 1.03
C ASN A 138 -10.79 -14.57 -0.33
N GLY A 139 -11.62 -13.57 -0.64
CA GLY A 139 -12.27 -13.46 -1.94
C GLY A 139 -13.48 -14.38 -2.08
N GLU A 140 -14.15 -14.73 -0.98
CA GLU A 140 -15.36 -15.58 -1.02
C GLU A 140 -16.50 -14.95 -1.84
N HIS A 141 -16.53 -13.61 -1.88
CA HIS A 141 -17.44 -12.82 -2.71
C HIS A 141 -17.08 -12.80 -4.20
N LEU A 142 -15.95 -13.38 -4.62
CA LEU A 142 -15.51 -13.41 -6.01
C LEU A 142 -15.93 -14.72 -6.67
N THR A 143 -16.41 -14.61 -7.91
CA THR A 143 -16.75 -15.76 -8.77
C THR A 143 -15.51 -16.58 -9.15
N VAL A 144 -14.36 -15.92 -9.30
CA VAL A 144 -13.06 -16.56 -9.54
C VAL A 144 -12.32 -16.66 -8.22
N LYS A 145 -12.35 -17.86 -7.62
CA LYS A 145 -11.59 -18.17 -6.41
C LYS A 145 -10.12 -18.35 -6.78
N ASN A 146 -9.25 -17.54 -6.17
CA ASN A 146 -7.80 -17.70 -6.28
C ASN A 146 -7.23 -18.17 -4.94
N GLU A 147 -6.22 -19.03 -4.99
CA GLU A 147 -5.57 -19.58 -3.80
C GLU A 147 -4.57 -18.58 -3.21
N ILE A 148 -5.06 -17.73 -2.30
CA ILE A 148 -4.27 -16.68 -1.63
C ILE A 148 -3.15 -17.29 -0.78
N SER A 149 -3.40 -18.44 -0.14
CA SER A 149 -2.44 -19.14 0.71
C SER A 149 -1.19 -19.59 -0.06
N LYS A 150 -1.35 -20.11 -1.29
CA LYS A 150 -0.21 -20.53 -2.13
C LYS A 150 0.64 -19.34 -2.59
N ILE A 151 0.02 -18.19 -2.84
CA ILE A 151 0.76 -16.99 -3.23
C ILE A 151 1.48 -16.39 -2.03
N LYS A 152 0.87 -16.39 -0.83
CA LYS A 152 1.55 -15.99 0.41
C LYS A 152 2.82 -16.81 0.64
N SER A 153 2.73 -18.15 0.58
CA SER A 153 3.90 -19.01 0.79
C SER A 153 4.99 -18.79 -0.28
N THR A 154 4.58 -18.52 -1.52
CA THR A 154 5.53 -18.16 -2.59
C THR A 154 6.25 -16.84 -2.27
N ILE A 155 5.53 -15.83 -1.78
CA ILE A 155 6.13 -14.54 -1.37
C ILE A 155 7.12 -14.74 -0.21
N ASP A 156 6.77 -15.56 0.77
CA ASP A 156 7.68 -15.88 1.89
C ASP A 156 8.95 -16.59 1.44
N SER A 157 8.87 -17.44 0.40
CA SER A 157 10.05 -18.13 -0.14
C SER A 157 11.00 -17.21 -0.90
N GLU A 158 10.50 -16.15 -1.52
CA GLU A 158 11.30 -15.23 -2.34
C GLU A 158 11.90 -14.07 -1.57
N VAL A 159 11.24 -13.65 -0.50
CA VAL A 159 11.70 -12.53 0.33
C VAL A 159 12.26 -13.08 1.63
N LYS A 160 13.54 -13.48 1.59
CA LYS A 160 14.35 -13.78 2.77
C LYS A 160 14.89 -12.51 3.42
#